data_AF-A0A2H6NIN0-F1
#
_entry.id   AF-A0A2H6NIN0-F1
#
_cell.length_a   1.000
_cell.length_b   1.000
_cell.length_c   1.000
_cell.angle_alpha   90.00
_cell.angle_beta   90.00
_cell.angle_gamma   90.00
#
_symmetry.space_group_name_H-M   'P 1'
#
loop_
_entity.id
_entity.type
_entity.pdbx_description
1 polymer ?
#
loop_
_entity_poly.entity_id
_entity_poly.type
_entity_poly.pdbx_seq_one_letter_code
_entity_poly.pdbx_strand_id
1 'polypeptide(L)'
;EQFGYLVQQIANQEGKWLLVSSPWSENRMGDIYKCAVRQQGSKCSKMDLQTVTSIPNVNEIKKDMNLGLTLVRNPGTGGFLACGPLWAQQCGSQYYATGICSEFDPSFQILRSFSPAVQSKAISINILIIIR
;
A
#
# COMPACT_ATOMS: atom_id res chain seq x y z
N GLU A 1 -9.95 -12.84 -4.67
CA GLU A 1 -8.57 -12.42 -4.95
C GLU A 1 -8.45 -11.36 -6.05
N GLN A 2 -9.15 -11.42 -7.19
CA GLN A 2 -9.01 -10.42 -8.28
C GLN A 2 -7.55 -10.30 -8.79
N PHE A 3 -6.86 -11.43 -8.87
CA PHE A 3 -5.54 -11.51 -9.45
C PHE A 3 -5.54 -11.02 -10.90
N GLY A 4 -4.60 -10.14 -11.26
CA GLY A 4 -4.54 -9.55 -12.60
C GLY A 4 -5.32 -8.25 -12.74
N TYR A 5 -5.77 -7.63 -11.64
CA TYR A 5 -6.52 -6.37 -11.69
C TYR A 5 -5.72 -5.25 -12.37
N LEU A 6 -4.44 -5.10 -12.00
CA LEU A 6 -3.46 -4.29 -12.72
C LEU A 6 -2.19 -5.11 -12.97
N VAL A 7 -1.52 -4.82 -14.08
CA VAL A 7 -0.25 -5.42 -14.45
C VAL A 7 0.74 -4.33 -14.82
N GLN A 8 1.95 -4.40 -14.27
CA GLN A 8 3.05 -3.50 -14.59
C GLN A 8 4.33 -4.30 -14.85
N GLN A 9 5.09 -3.93 -15.86
CA GLN A 9 6.43 -4.50 -16.08
C GLN A 9 7.46 -3.71 -15.29
N ILE A 10 8.46 -4.39 -14.72
CA ILE A 10 9.61 -3.77 -14.06
C ILE A 10 10.87 -4.59 -14.35
N ALA A 11 12.03 -3.93 -14.39
CA ALA A 11 13.31 -4.58 -14.57
C ALA A 11 14.28 -4.08 -13.50
N ASN A 12 15.03 -5.01 -12.91
CA ASN A 12 16.07 -4.74 -11.91
C ASN A 12 17.30 -5.61 -12.24
N GLN A 13 18.29 -5.62 -11.34
CA GLN A 13 19.51 -6.42 -11.52
C GLN A 13 19.23 -7.94 -11.55
N GLU A 14 18.14 -8.40 -10.91
CA GLU A 14 17.76 -9.81 -10.85
C GLU A 14 17.01 -10.29 -12.10
N GLY A 15 16.41 -9.37 -12.87
CA GLY A 15 15.76 -9.70 -14.13
C GLY A 15 14.57 -8.81 -14.49
N LYS A 16 13.71 -9.35 -15.37
CA LYS A 16 12.47 -8.71 -15.82
C LYS A 16 11.27 -9.39 -15.18
N TRP A 17 10.43 -8.58 -14.57
CA TRP A 17 9.31 -9.02 -13.75
C TRP A 17 8.00 -8.39 -14.23
N LEU A 18 6.92 -9.15 -14.09
CA LEU A 18 5.54 -8.65 -14.12
C LEU A 18 5.07 -8.52 -12.68
N LEU A 19 4.70 -7.32 -12.30
CA LEU A 19 3.96 -7.05 -11.07
C LEU A 19 2.47 -7.21 -11.39
N VAL A 20 1.79 -8.06 -10.63
CA VAL A 20 0.39 -8.38 -10.84
C VAL A 20 -0.35 -8.14 -9.55
N SER A 21 -1.28 -7.18 -9.53
CA SER A 21 -2.06 -6.89 -8.33
C SER A 21 -3.22 -7.86 -8.13
N SER A 22 -3.57 -8.06 -6.86
CA SER A 22 -4.65 -8.94 -6.39
C SER A 22 -5.33 -8.27 -5.19
N PRO A 23 -6.14 -7.21 -5.40
CA PRO A 23 -6.67 -6.38 -4.31
C PRO A 23 -7.59 -7.14 -3.34
N TRP A 24 -8.12 -8.31 -3.71
CA TRP A 24 -9.01 -9.10 -2.85
C TRP A 24 -8.33 -10.34 -2.23
N SER A 25 -7.00 -10.39 -2.18
CA SER A 25 -6.28 -11.41 -1.39
C SER A 25 -6.32 -11.07 0.11
N GLU A 26 -6.15 -12.07 0.97
CA GLU A 26 -6.00 -11.93 2.43
C GLU A 26 -7.05 -11.01 3.08
N ASN A 27 -8.30 -11.43 3.18
CA ASN A 27 -9.39 -10.61 3.74
C ASN A 27 -9.51 -9.23 3.07
N ARG A 28 -9.27 -9.18 1.76
CA ARG A 28 -9.27 -7.95 0.96
C ARG A 28 -8.30 -6.88 1.47
N MET A 29 -7.27 -7.27 2.20
CA MET A 29 -6.11 -6.41 2.41
C MET A 29 -5.43 -6.12 1.07
N GLY A 30 -5.45 -7.10 0.16
CA GLY A 30 -4.83 -7.01 -1.15
C GLY A 30 -3.33 -7.20 -1.11
N ASP A 31 -2.75 -7.58 -2.25
CA ASP A 31 -1.31 -7.75 -2.40
C ASP A 31 -0.89 -7.65 -3.87
N ILE A 32 0.41 -7.68 -4.12
CA ILE A 32 1.03 -7.68 -5.44
C ILE A 32 1.94 -8.89 -5.54
N TYR A 33 1.86 -9.58 -6.67
CA TYR A 33 2.65 -10.74 -6.99
C TYR A 33 3.73 -10.35 -8.00
N LYS A 34 4.90 -10.98 -7.94
CA LYS A 34 5.95 -10.86 -8.96
C LYS A 34 6.06 -12.15 -9.77
N CYS A 35 6.05 -12.03 -11.10
CA CYS A 35 6.17 -13.14 -12.03
C CYS A 35 7.38 -12.91 -12.95
N ALA A 36 8.26 -13.90 -13.08
CA ALA A 36 9.42 -13.81 -13.97
C ALA A 36 8.98 -13.91 -15.45
N VAL A 37 9.44 -13.01 -16.32
CA VAL A 37 8.96 -12.94 -17.72
C VAL A 37 9.53 -14.05 -18.62
N ARG A 38 10.73 -14.57 -18.31
CA ARG A 38 11.51 -15.43 -19.22
C ARG A 38 11.60 -16.90 -18.81
N GLN A 39 10.82 -17.33 -17.82
CA GLN A 39 10.83 -18.73 -17.37
C GLN A 39 9.53 -19.39 -17.83
N GLN A 40 9.63 -20.40 -18.70
CA GLN A 40 8.47 -21.14 -19.17
C GLN A 40 7.86 -21.92 -17.99
N GLY A 41 6.58 -21.67 -17.67
CA GLY A 41 5.95 -22.17 -16.45
C GLY A 41 6.28 -21.36 -15.18
N SER A 42 6.77 -20.12 -15.32
CA SER A 42 7.05 -19.22 -14.19
C SER A 42 5.83 -19.08 -13.28
N LYS A 43 5.97 -19.51 -12.02
CA LYS A 43 4.97 -19.25 -10.99
C LYS A 43 5.14 -17.81 -10.49
N CYS A 44 4.03 -17.11 -10.35
CA CYS A 44 4.00 -15.83 -9.67
C CYS A 44 4.19 -16.07 -8.17
N SER A 45 5.07 -15.29 -7.55
CA SER A 45 5.30 -15.32 -6.11
C SER A 45 4.60 -14.13 -5.45
N LYS A 46 3.86 -14.42 -4.39
CA LYS A 46 3.24 -13.40 -3.53
C LYS A 46 4.34 -12.63 -2.81
N MET A 47 4.22 -11.31 -2.67
CA MET A 47 5.24 -10.48 -2.03
C MET A 47 4.89 -10.05 -0.61
N ASP A 48 3.65 -10.26 -0.17
CA ASP A 48 3.14 -9.93 1.16
C ASP A 48 3.33 -8.44 1.54
N LEU A 49 3.18 -7.54 0.56
CA LEU A 49 3.44 -6.11 0.73
C LEU A 49 2.46 -5.43 1.70
N GLN A 50 1.28 -6.01 1.92
CA GLN A 50 0.32 -5.57 2.92
C GLN A 50 0.87 -5.59 4.35
N THR A 51 1.86 -6.43 4.62
CA THR A 51 2.48 -6.56 5.95
C THR A 51 3.39 -5.37 6.26
N VAL A 52 4.17 -4.93 5.28
CA VAL A 52 5.13 -3.81 5.39
C VAL A 52 4.51 -2.45 5.09
N THR A 53 3.36 -2.40 4.41
CA THR A 53 2.59 -1.18 4.16
C THR A 53 1.91 -0.71 5.45
N SER A 54 2.56 0.18 6.19
CA SER A 54 2.13 0.66 7.52
C SER A 54 2.51 2.13 7.76
N ILE A 55 1.83 2.78 8.71
CA ILE A 55 2.16 4.15 9.16
C ILE A 55 2.42 4.09 10.68
N PRO A 56 3.56 4.60 11.17
CA PRO A 56 3.84 4.56 12.60
C PRO A 56 2.91 5.48 13.39
N ASN A 57 2.69 5.15 14.67
CA ASN A 57 1.96 5.97 15.65
C ASN A 57 0.47 6.21 15.33
N VAL A 58 -0.17 5.36 14.53
CA VAL A 58 -1.61 5.36 14.29
C VAL A 58 -2.20 3.97 14.50
N ASN A 59 -3.51 3.90 14.79
CA ASN A 59 -4.23 2.64 14.85
C ASN A 59 -4.74 2.30 13.46
N GLU A 60 -4.09 1.35 12.79
CA GLU A 60 -4.39 0.98 11.41
C GLU A 60 -5.53 -0.04 11.29
N ILE A 61 -6.44 0.20 10.35
CA ILE A 61 -7.45 -0.75 9.91
C ILE A 61 -7.14 -1.12 8.47
N LYS A 62 -6.53 -2.29 8.30
CA LYS A 62 -6.07 -2.80 6.99
C LYS A 62 -7.08 -3.72 6.31
N LYS A 63 -8.06 -4.24 7.04
CA LYS A 63 -9.12 -5.08 6.46
C LYS A 63 -9.82 -4.31 5.35
N ASP A 64 -10.06 -4.96 4.22
CA ASP A 64 -10.70 -4.36 3.05
C ASP A 64 -9.94 -3.17 2.43
N MET A 65 -8.65 -2.94 2.77
CA MET A 65 -7.89 -1.79 2.25
C MET A 65 -7.66 -1.85 0.73
N ASN A 66 -7.72 -3.07 0.15
CA ASN A 66 -7.56 -3.34 -1.27
C ASN A 66 -6.25 -2.81 -1.87
N LEU A 67 -5.11 -3.12 -1.24
CA LEU A 67 -3.79 -2.79 -1.76
C LEU A 67 -3.60 -3.35 -3.17
N GLY A 68 -3.12 -2.50 -4.07
CA GLY A 68 -2.93 -2.87 -5.48
C GLY A 68 -4.10 -2.50 -6.40
N LEU A 69 -5.12 -1.79 -5.89
CA LEU A 69 -6.08 -1.05 -6.73
C LEU A 69 -5.42 0.11 -7.49
N THR A 70 -4.28 0.61 -6.99
CA THR A 70 -3.41 1.52 -7.73
C THR A 70 -2.01 0.96 -7.71
N LEU A 71 -1.42 0.83 -8.90
CA LEU A 71 -0.06 0.33 -9.10
C LEU A 71 0.60 1.13 -10.23
N VAL A 72 1.60 1.93 -9.89
CA VAL A 72 2.23 2.90 -10.80
C VAL A 72 3.75 2.80 -10.72
N ARG A 73 4.45 2.81 -11.85
CA ARG A 73 5.92 2.87 -11.88
C ARG A 73 6.42 4.22 -11.36
N ASN A 74 7.47 4.20 -10.54
CA ASN A 74 8.20 5.43 -10.20
C ASN A 74 9.53 5.45 -11.00
N PRO A 75 9.65 6.27 -12.05
CA PRO A 75 10.89 6.37 -12.81
C PRO A 75 12.04 7.02 -12.01
N GLY A 76 11.74 7.85 -11.00
CA GLY A 76 12.75 8.52 -10.19
C GLY A 76 13.52 7.57 -9.27
N THR A 77 12.83 6.59 -8.68
CA THR A 77 13.48 5.53 -7.87
C THR A 77 13.75 4.24 -8.65
N GLY A 78 13.20 4.13 -9.86
CA GLY A 78 13.19 2.91 -10.68
C GLY A 78 12.18 1.86 -10.22
N GLY A 79 11.52 2.07 -9.07
CA GLY A 79 10.60 1.15 -8.44
C GLY A 79 9.13 1.39 -8.82
N PHE A 80 8.24 1.29 -7.83
CA PHE A 80 6.81 1.47 -8.01
C PHE A 80 6.10 1.95 -6.74
N LEU A 81 4.92 2.53 -6.92
CA LEU A 81 3.98 2.88 -5.88
C LEU A 81 2.79 1.91 -5.93
N ALA A 82 2.41 1.40 -4.77
CA ALA A 82 1.18 0.62 -4.58
C ALA A 82 0.28 1.33 -3.57
N CYS A 83 -1.00 1.46 -3.86
CA CYS A 83 -1.96 2.06 -2.93
C CYS A 83 -3.16 1.16 -2.64
N GLY A 84 -3.63 1.24 -1.40
CA GLY A 84 -4.88 0.68 -0.90
C GLY A 84 -5.82 1.81 -0.49
N PRO A 85 -6.78 2.23 -1.34
CA PRO A 85 -7.57 3.43 -1.12
C PRO A 85 -8.54 3.32 0.07
N LEU A 86 -8.85 2.09 0.52
CA LEU A 86 -9.76 1.87 1.64
C LEU A 86 -9.04 1.57 2.96
N TRP A 87 -7.71 1.70 2.99
CA TRP A 87 -7.00 1.72 4.27
C TRP A 87 -7.57 2.85 5.14
N ALA A 88 -7.79 2.55 6.42
CA ALA A 88 -8.34 3.52 7.35
C ALA A 88 -7.50 3.61 8.63
N GLN A 89 -7.50 4.79 9.22
CA GLN A 89 -7.01 5.01 10.57
C GLN A 89 -8.18 5.09 11.55
N GLN A 90 -8.03 4.49 12.73
CA GLN A 90 -8.97 4.66 13.82
C GLN A 90 -8.50 5.80 14.74
N CYS A 91 -9.35 6.80 14.95
CA CYS A 91 -9.12 7.88 15.91
C CYS A 91 -10.29 7.95 16.89
N GLY A 92 -10.04 7.55 18.15
CA GLY A 92 -11.11 7.35 19.13
C GLY A 92 -12.05 6.21 18.68
N SER A 93 -13.34 6.54 18.51
CA SER A 93 -14.37 5.63 18.01
C SER A 93 -14.66 5.76 16.51
N GLN A 94 -13.98 6.68 15.81
CA GLN A 94 -14.23 6.97 14.40
C GLN A 94 -13.18 6.33 13.50
N TYR A 95 -13.62 5.92 12.31
CA TYR A 95 -12.78 5.35 11.25
C TYR A 95 -12.66 6.33 10.08
N TYR A 96 -11.43 6.69 9.72
CA TYR A 96 -11.15 7.61 8.63
C TYR A 96 -10.43 6.87 7.51
N ALA A 97 -11.16 6.56 6.43
CA ALA A 97 -10.61 5.94 5.23
C ALA A 97 -9.86 6.98 4.38
N THR A 98 -8.59 7.21 4.71
CA THR A 98 -7.73 8.18 4.01
C THR A 98 -6.89 7.52 2.92
N GLY A 99 -6.97 6.19 2.81
CA GLY A 99 -6.12 5.38 1.94
C GLY A 99 -4.67 5.38 2.38
N ILE A 100 -3.87 4.48 1.83
CA ILE A 100 -2.42 4.42 2.05
C ILE A 100 -1.72 4.14 0.73
N CYS A 101 -0.54 4.71 0.55
CA CYS A 101 0.36 4.42 -0.54
C CYS A 101 1.74 4.06 0.01
N SER A 102 2.36 3.04 -0.56
CA SER A 102 3.73 2.63 -0.23
C SER A 102 4.58 2.63 -1.49
N GLU A 103 5.76 3.21 -1.33
CA GLU A 103 6.77 3.29 -2.35
C GLU A 103 7.79 2.18 -2.14
N PHE A 104 8.07 1.42 -3.20
CA PHE A 104 8.99 0.31 -3.21
C PHE A 104 10.10 0.57 -4.21
N ASP A 105 11.30 0.11 -3.90
CA ASP A 105 12.45 0.17 -4.79
C ASP A 105 12.40 -0.92 -5.88
N PRO A 106 13.34 -0.93 -6.84
CA PRO A 106 13.40 -1.97 -7.87
C PRO A 106 13.61 -3.40 -7.33
N SER A 107 14.11 -3.55 -6.10
CA SER A 107 14.32 -4.82 -5.40
C SER A 107 13.12 -5.22 -4.53
N PHE A 108 11.98 -4.54 -4.72
CA PHE A 108 10.73 -4.76 -4.00
C PHE A 108 10.82 -4.49 -2.49
N GLN A 109 11.82 -3.72 -2.05
CA GLN A 109 11.94 -3.28 -0.66
C GLN A 109 11.18 -1.99 -0.44
N ILE A 110 10.54 -1.88 0.73
CA ILE A 110 9.78 -0.69 1.07
C ILE A 110 10.72 0.49 1.36
N LEU A 111 10.48 1.61 0.69
CA LEU A 111 11.19 2.86 0.92
C LEU A 111 10.46 3.71 1.96
N ARG A 112 9.14 3.86 1.78
CA ARG A 112 8.27 4.60 2.69
C ARG A 112 6.81 4.29 2.45
N SER A 113 6.00 4.54 3.47
CA SER A 113 4.54 4.54 3.39
C SER A 113 4.02 5.90 3.81
N PHE A 114 2.98 6.35 3.15
CA PHE A 114 2.33 7.61 3.46
C PHE A 114 0.85 7.52 3.14
N SER A 115 0.06 8.33 3.82
CA SER A 115 -1.34 8.53 3.50
C SER A 115 -1.57 10.03 3.34
N PRO A 116 -2.27 10.48 2.27
CA PRO A 116 -2.41 11.91 1.96
C PRO A 116 -3.06 12.74 3.07
N ALA A 117 -3.87 12.10 3.92
CA ALA A 117 -4.67 12.78 4.94
C ALA A 117 -4.59 12.10 6.32
N VAL A 118 -3.42 11.55 6.68
CA VAL A 118 -3.21 11.04 8.06
C VAL A 118 -3.49 12.15 9.06
N GLN A 119 -4.36 11.86 10.02
CA GLN A 119 -4.59 12.75 11.14
C GLN A 119 -3.73 12.23 12.28
N SER A 120 -2.54 12.81 12.44
CA SER A 120 -1.67 12.54 13.58
C SER A 120 -2.33 13.12 14.83
N LYS A 121 -3.21 12.32 15.45
CA LYS A 121 -3.81 12.47 16.79
C LYS A 121 -4.35 13.88 17.08
N ALA A 122 -5.67 14.00 17.22
CA ALA A 122 -6.30 15.21 17.76
C ALA A 122 -5.52 15.70 18.99
N ILE A 123 -4.82 16.83 18.82
CA ILE A 123 -4.23 17.55 19.94
C ILE A 123 -5.42 17.85 20.85
N SER A 124 -5.31 17.57 22.15
CA SER A 124 -6.29 18.05 23.12
C SER A 124 -6.38 19.57 22.99
N ILE A 125 -7.38 20.08 22.26
CA ILE A 125 -7.58 21.51 22.11
C ILE A 125 -8.24 21.98 23.41
N ASN A 126 -7.43 22.43 24.37
CA ASN A 126 -7.94 23.14 25.53
C ASN A 126 -8.36 24.54 25.09
N ILE A 127 -9.63 24.69 24.72
CA ILE A 127 -10.24 25.98 24.38
C ILE A 127 -10.68 26.65 25.69
N LEU A 128 -10.01 27.73 26.09
CA LEU A 128 -10.49 28.60 27.16
C LEU A 128 -11.34 29.71 26.54
N ILE A 129 -12.65 29.67 26.79
CA ILE A 129 -13.57 30.73 26.38
C ILE A 129 -13.67 31.74 27.53
N ILE A 130 -13.11 32.93 27.33
CA ILE A 130 -13.32 34.06 28.25
C ILE A 130 -14.50 34.86 27.70
N ILE A 131 -15.61 34.80 28.42
CA ILE A 131 -16.78 35.65 28.19
C ILE A 131 -16.60 36.94 29.00
N ARG A 132 -16.82 38.08 28.36
CA ARG A 132 -16.76 39.41 28.98
C ARG A 132 -18.17 39.93 29.21
#